data_AF-A0A7K4XRD9-F1
#
_entry.id   AF-A0A7K4XRD9-F1
#
_cell.length_a   1.000
_cell.length_b   1.000
_cell.length_c   1.000
_cell.angle_alpha   90.00
_cell.angle_beta   90.00
_cell.angle_gamma   90.00
#
_symmetry.space_group_name_H-M   'P 1'
#
loop_
_entity.id
_entity.type
_entity.pdbx_description
1 polymer ?
#
loop_
_entity_poly.entity_id
_entity_poly.type
_entity_poly.pdbx_seq_one_letter_code
_entity_poly.pdbx_strand_id
1 'polypeptide(L)'
;RNLKKAEEALQRTEEEMEENEKEIKNLAAELTALEDKATEVMNECKQAEEALPAVQEEQKTLLQEMKTIQDAEHTLQSEALSIKLKIEQIDSHISTHQGKIKYWQKEISKLSLHDIEGEAGEELRVLSGEELEALQEPDVLRKRIALLEAQHHQLHPNLGAIAQFRSKEEQYLKHVGELDSITSERDKFRAAFEELRKQRLNEFMAGFNVITNKLKENYQMLTLGGDAELELVDSLDPFSEGIMF
;
A
#
# COMPACT_ATOMS: atom_id res chain seq x y z
N ARG A 1 85.21 108.39 -40.47
CA ARG A 1 85.42 107.17 -39.62
C ARG A 1 84.38 107.02 -38.51
N ASN A 2 83.79 108.11 -38.01
CA ASN A 2 82.72 108.07 -37.00
C ASN A 2 81.30 107.90 -37.57
N LEU A 3 81.07 108.28 -38.84
CA LEU A 3 79.77 108.13 -39.52
C LEU A 3 79.42 106.66 -39.81
N LYS A 4 80.34 105.86 -40.40
CA LYS A 4 80.08 104.43 -40.68
C LYS A 4 79.77 103.58 -39.44
N LYS A 5 80.42 103.85 -38.29
CA LYS A 5 80.12 103.14 -37.03
C LYS A 5 78.76 103.53 -36.45
N ALA A 6 78.32 104.77 -36.68
CA ALA A 6 77.00 105.22 -36.28
C ALA A 6 75.93 104.63 -37.20
N GLU A 7 76.18 104.53 -38.52
CA GLU A 7 75.30 103.85 -39.48
C GLU A 7 75.16 102.35 -39.20
N GLU A 8 76.26 101.63 -38.95
CA GLU A 8 76.22 100.20 -38.57
C GLU A 8 75.50 99.97 -37.23
N ALA A 9 75.64 100.90 -36.27
CA ALA A 9 74.89 100.84 -35.01
C ALA A 9 73.40 101.15 -35.21
N LEU A 10 73.06 102.10 -36.09
CA LEU A 10 71.68 102.44 -36.43
C LEU A 10 70.98 101.27 -37.14
N GLN A 11 71.66 100.65 -38.10
CA GLN A 11 71.17 99.51 -38.85
C GLN A 11 70.96 98.28 -37.94
N ARG A 12 71.89 98.04 -37.00
CA ARG A 12 71.73 97.00 -35.99
C ARG A 12 70.58 97.29 -35.03
N THR A 13 70.39 98.54 -34.61
CA THR A 13 69.22 98.91 -33.79
C THR A 13 67.92 98.86 -34.58
N GLU A 14 67.93 99.12 -35.88
CA GLU A 14 66.76 98.97 -36.76
C GLU A 14 66.41 97.48 -36.97
N GLU A 15 67.40 96.61 -37.17
CA GLU A 15 67.21 95.16 -37.21
C GLU A 15 66.70 94.60 -35.86
N GLU A 16 67.29 95.04 -34.74
CA GLU A 16 66.83 94.70 -33.39
C GLU A 16 65.42 95.26 -33.11
N MET A 17 65.06 96.41 -33.69
CA MET A 17 63.70 96.97 -33.62
C MET A 17 62.70 96.17 -34.45
N GLU A 18 63.04 95.76 -35.67
CA GLU A 18 62.19 94.90 -36.51
C GLU A 18 62.01 93.49 -35.90
N GLU A 19 63.07 92.94 -35.31
CA GLU A 19 63.04 91.64 -34.64
C GLU A 19 62.17 91.70 -33.38
N ASN A 20 62.34 92.73 -32.55
CA ASN A 20 61.44 93.00 -31.42
C ASN A 20 60.00 93.26 -31.87
N GLU A 21 59.77 93.94 -33.00
CA GLU A 21 58.42 94.16 -33.54
C GLU A 21 57.75 92.84 -33.97
N LYS A 22 58.52 91.92 -34.56
CA LYS A 22 58.05 90.57 -34.91
C LYS A 22 57.79 89.73 -33.66
N GLU A 23 58.66 89.79 -32.67
CA GLU A 23 58.45 89.10 -31.38
C GLU A 23 57.22 89.64 -30.65
N ILE A 24 57.00 90.96 -30.63
CA ILE A 24 55.80 91.58 -30.07
C ILE A 24 54.55 91.11 -30.81
N LYS A 25 54.58 91.03 -32.15
CA LYS A 25 53.46 90.51 -32.96
C LYS A 25 53.20 89.03 -32.70
N ASN A 26 54.24 88.21 -32.58
CA ASN A 26 54.11 86.77 -32.28
C ASN A 26 53.57 86.56 -30.86
N LEU A 27 54.11 87.26 -29.86
CA LEU A 27 53.64 87.23 -28.48
C LEU A 27 52.20 87.74 -28.37
N ALA A 28 51.82 88.76 -29.14
CA ALA A 28 50.44 89.23 -29.20
C ALA A 28 49.51 88.16 -29.80
N ALA A 29 49.92 87.48 -30.88
CA ALA A 29 49.17 86.38 -31.47
C ALA A 29 49.03 85.19 -30.51
N GLU A 30 50.12 84.82 -29.83
CA GLU A 30 50.12 83.78 -28.80
C GLU A 30 49.21 84.16 -27.62
N LEU A 31 49.26 85.40 -27.15
CA LEU A 31 48.36 85.91 -26.11
C LEU A 31 46.90 85.80 -26.53
N THR A 32 46.55 86.25 -27.73
CA THR A 32 45.16 86.14 -28.22
C THR A 32 44.70 84.69 -28.32
N ALA A 33 45.55 83.77 -28.79
CA ALA A 33 45.21 82.35 -28.86
C ALA A 33 45.08 81.70 -27.47
N LEU A 34 45.84 82.18 -26.48
CA LEU A 34 45.77 81.72 -25.09
C LEU A 34 44.52 82.28 -24.40
N GLU A 35 44.14 83.52 -24.71
CA GLU A 35 42.89 84.15 -24.25
C GLU A 35 41.68 83.40 -24.81
N ASP A 36 41.64 83.08 -26.11
CA ASP A 36 40.56 82.30 -26.72
C ASP A 36 40.40 80.94 -26.04
N LYS A 37 41.51 80.19 -25.87
CA LYS A 37 41.50 78.90 -25.15
C LYS A 37 41.08 79.04 -23.69
N ALA A 38 41.50 80.10 -23.02
CA ALA A 38 41.10 80.35 -21.64
C ALA A 38 39.59 80.62 -21.57
N THR A 39 39.01 81.36 -22.52
CA THR A 39 37.57 81.59 -22.57
C THR A 39 36.78 80.32 -22.89
N GLU A 40 37.30 79.44 -23.75
CA GLU A 40 36.69 78.15 -24.09
C GLU A 40 36.65 77.23 -22.86
N VAL A 41 37.79 77.05 -22.18
CA VAL A 41 37.89 76.28 -20.93
C VAL A 41 37.02 76.87 -19.82
N MET A 42 36.93 78.20 -19.74
CA MET A 42 36.07 78.87 -18.75
C MET A 42 34.59 78.66 -19.03
N ASN A 43 34.18 78.60 -20.30
CA ASN A 43 32.81 78.26 -20.69
C ASN A 43 32.49 76.78 -20.42
N GLU A 44 33.41 75.87 -20.72
CA GLU A 44 33.26 74.44 -20.40
C GLU A 44 33.16 74.21 -18.88
N CYS A 45 34.00 74.90 -18.07
CA CYS A 45 33.91 74.84 -16.62
C CYS A 45 32.54 75.34 -16.11
N LYS A 46 32.04 76.46 -16.65
CA LYS A 46 30.71 76.97 -16.27
C LYS A 46 29.60 75.99 -16.63
N GLN A 47 29.62 75.42 -17.82
CA GLN A 47 28.61 74.43 -18.23
C GLN A 47 28.66 73.17 -17.36
N ALA A 48 29.86 72.71 -16.99
CA ALA A 48 30.04 71.58 -16.08
C ALA A 48 29.56 71.92 -14.65
N GLU A 49 29.83 73.13 -14.15
CA GLU A 49 29.34 73.61 -12.85
C GLU A 49 27.82 73.74 -12.81
N GLU A 50 27.20 74.19 -13.90
CA GLU A 50 25.74 74.29 -14.04
C GLU A 50 25.06 72.91 -14.14
N ALA A 51 25.70 71.92 -14.79
CA ALA A 51 25.19 70.56 -14.91
C ALA A 51 25.41 69.71 -13.65
N LEU A 52 26.45 69.99 -12.87
CA LEU A 52 26.80 69.29 -11.64
C LEU A 52 25.62 69.12 -10.64
N PRO A 53 24.84 70.17 -10.29
CA PRO A 53 23.73 70.02 -9.34
C PRO A 53 22.60 69.13 -9.86
N ALA A 54 22.33 69.13 -11.18
CA ALA A 54 21.32 68.25 -11.76
C ALA A 54 21.72 66.78 -11.62
N VAL A 55 22.98 66.46 -11.96
CA VAL A 55 23.54 65.10 -11.80
C VAL A 55 23.62 64.69 -10.32
N GLN A 56 23.93 65.62 -9.42
CA GLN A 56 23.95 65.34 -7.97
C GLN A 56 22.55 65.04 -7.41
N GLU A 57 21.50 65.76 -7.84
CA GLU A 57 20.13 65.44 -7.44
C GLU A 57 19.67 64.10 -8.04
N GLU A 58 19.97 63.80 -9.30
CA GLU A 58 19.70 62.48 -9.91
C GLU A 58 20.43 61.34 -9.18
N GLN A 59 21.70 61.54 -8.80
CA GLN A 59 22.45 60.56 -8.03
C GLN A 59 21.79 60.32 -6.66
N LYS A 60 21.30 61.37 -6.01
CA LYS A 60 20.64 61.30 -4.71
C LYS A 60 19.27 60.60 -4.80
N THR A 61 18.48 60.87 -5.83
CA THR A 61 17.20 60.17 -6.05
C THR A 61 17.45 58.69 -6.33
N LEU A 62 18.39 58.36 -7.21
CA LEU A 62 18.78 56.98 -7.49
C LEU A 62 19.24 56.24 -6.24
N LEU A 63 20.04 56.89 -5.37
CA LEU A 63 20.48 56.29 -4.10
C LEU A 63 19.30 56.00 -3.15
N GLN A 64 18.30 56.89 -3.10
CA GLN A 64 17.09 56.67 -2.31
C GLN A 64 16.27 55.51 -2.86
N GLU A 65 16.04 55.47 -4.17
CA GLU A 65 15.33 54.38 -4.84
C GLU A 65 16.04 53.04 -4.62
N MET A 66 17.36 53.00 -4.78
CA MET A 66 18.16 51.80 -4.56
C MET A 66 18.01 51.27 -3.12
N LYS A 67 17.98 52.18 -2.14
CA LYS A 67 17.74 51.81 -0.74
C LYS A 67 16.33 51.24 -0.52
N THR A 68 15.31 51.86 -1.10
CA THR A 68 13.92 51.35 -0.98
C THR A 68 13.76 49.97 -1.63
N ILE A 69 14.41 49.74 -2.77
CA ILE A 69 14.42 48.44 -3.45
C ILE A 69 15.15 47.41 -2.60
N GLN A 70 16.28 47.76 -1.99
CA GLN A 70 17.05 46.87 -1.13
C GLN A 70 16.25 46.47 0.13
N ASP A 71 15.55 47.41 0.76
CA ASP A 71 14.68 47.12 1.91
C ASP A 71 13.52 46.19 1.49
N ALA A 72 12.89 46.45 0.34
CA ALA A 72 11.84 45.59 -0.21
C ALA A 72 12.37 44.18 -0.55
N GLU A 73 13.56 44.07 -1.13
CA GLU A 73 14.21 42.79 -1.42
C GLU A 73 14.44 41.98 -0.14
N HIS A 74 14.95 42.61 0.93
CA HIS A 74 15.13 41.94 2.21
C HIS A 74 13.80 41.45 2.81
N THR A 75 12.72 42.23 2.70
CA THR A 75 11.39 41.77 3.16
C THR A 75 10.90 40.56 2.38
N LEU A 76 11.00 40.59 1.05
CA LEU A 76 10.61 39.47 0.18
C LEU A 76 11.47 38.22 0.43
N GLN A 77 12.78 38.38 0.67
CA GLN A 77 13.66 37.28 1.02
C GLN A 77 13.23 36.61 2.34
N SER A 78 12.86 37.40 3.36
CA SER A 78 12.36 36.88 4.63
C SER A 78 11.04 36.12 4.47
N GLU A 79 10.09 36.65 3.68
CA GLU A 79 8.83 35.97 3.39
C GLU A 79 9.04 34.67 2.60
N ALA A 80 9.92 34.70 1.59
CA ALA A 80 10.27 33.52 0.81
C ALA A 80 10.87 32.41 1.67
N LEU A 81 11.72 32.76 2.65
CA LEU A 81 12.25 31.80 3.62
C LEU A 81 11.14 31.21 4.50
N SER A 82 10.23 32.04 5.01
CA SER A 82 9.08 31.57 5.80
C SER A 82 8.19 30.61 5.02
N ILE A 83 7.91 30.90 3.74
CA ILE A 83 7.14 30.02 2.85
C ILE A 83 7.89 28.71 2.60
N LYS A 84 9.20 28.77 2.31
CA LYS A 84 10.02 27.55 2.12
C LYS A 84 9.98 26.64 3.35
N LEU A 85 10.13 27.19 4.55
CA LEU A 85 10.04 26.43 5.80
C LEU A 85 8.67 25.77 5.97
N LYS A 86 7.58 26.46 5.63
CA LYS A 86 6.23 25.89 5.67
C LYS A 86 6.06 24.74 4.67
N ILE A 87 6.61 24.88 3.47
CA ILE A 87 6.58 23.82 2.45
C ILE A 87 7.32 22.58 2.96
N GLU A 88 8.53 22.75 3.49
CA GLU A 88 9.32 21.64 4.06
C GLU A 88 8.58 20.94 5.21
N GLN A 89 7.91 21.70 6.08
CA GLN A 89 7.07 21.14 7.13
C GLN A 89 5.91 20.32 6.55
N ILE A 90 5.17 20.87 5.58
CA ILE A 90 4.06 20.16 4.93
C ILE A 90 4.56 18.89 4.23
N ASP A 91 5.68 18.95 3.51
CA ASP A 91 6.27 17.79 2.85
C ASP A 91 6.68 16.70 3.85
N SER A 92 7.24 17.10 5.00
CA SER A 92 7.54 16.17 6.09
C SER A 92 6.26 15.50 6.62
N HIS A 93 5.19 16.26 6.80
CA HIS A 93 3.89 15.71 7.22
C HIS A 93 3.32 14.76 6.17
N ILE A 94 3.33 15.14 4.89
CA ILE A 94 2.87 14.29 3.79
C ILE A 94 3.64 12.97 3.78
N SER A 95 4.96 13.01 3.88
CA SER A 95 5.81 11.81 3.91
C SER A 95 5.45 10.89 5.10
N THR A 96 5.29 11.45 6.30
CA THR A 96 4.89 10.66 7.48
C THR A 96 3.50 10.04 7.34
N HIS A 97 2.53 10.77 6.79
CA HIS A 97 1.17 10.26 6.57
C HIS A 97 1.13 9.21 5.46
N GLN A 98 1.88 9.39 4.37
CA GLN A 98 2.03 8.37 3.32
C GLN A 98 2.63 7.08 3.87
N GLY A 99 3.63 7.17 4.77
CA GLY A 99 4.18 6.01 5.47
C GLY A 99 3.12 5.28 6.30
N LYS A 100 2.31 6.02 7.08
CA LYS A 100 1.20 5.45 7.86
C LYS A 100 0.14 4.78 6.96
N ILE A 101 -0.21 5.41 5.84
CA ILE A 101 -1.17 4.85 4.87
C ILE A 101 -0.64 3.51 4.35
N LYS A 102 0.62 3.44 3.90
CA LYS A 102 1.24 2.19 3.43
C LYS A 102 1.25 1.10 4.51
N TYR A 103 1.57 1.48 5.75
CA TYR A 103 1.55 0.55 6.87
C TYR A 103 0.14 -0.03 7.10
N TRP A 104 -0.89 0.82 7.18
CA TRP A 104 -2.26 0.35 7.41
C TRP A 104 -2.83 -0.42 6.22
N GLN A 105 -2.49 -0.04 4.97
CA GLN A 105 -2.82 -0.83 3.79
C GLN A 105 -2.24 -2.25 3.88
N LYS A 106 -1.00 -2.39 4.36
CA LYS A 106 -0.37 -3.70 4.58
C LYS A 106 -1.08 -4.48 5.68
N GLU A 107 -1.44 -3.87 6.81
CA GLU A 107 -2.17 -4.56 7.87
C GLU A 107 -3.58 -4.98 7.42
N ILE A 108 -4.29 -4.12 6.69
CA ILE A 108 -5.61 -4.45 6.09
C ILE A 108 -5.48 -5.64 5.15
N SER A 109 -4.43 -5.71 4.33
CA SER A 109 -4.22 -6.84 3.40
C SER A 109 -4.01 -8.20 4.09
N LYS A 110 -3.65 -8.22 5.38
CA LYS A 110 -3.53 -9.46 6.16
C LYS A 110 -4.85 -9.91 6.77
N LEU A 111 -5.85 -9.04 6.81
CA LEU A 111 -7.16 -9.38 7.36
C LEU A 111 -7.87 -10.28 6.36
N SER A 112 -8.30 -11.44 6.83
CA SER A 112 -9.13 -12.38 6.07
C SER A 112 -10.36 -12.71 6.90
N LEU A 113 -11.52 -12.75 6.24
CA LEU A 113 -12.73 -13.25 6.86
C LEU A 113 -12.67 -14.78 6.90
N HIS A 114 -13.27 -15.36 7.94
CA HIS A 114 -13.32 -16.82 8.08
C HIS A 114 -14.51 -17.34 7.29
N ASP A 115 -14.29 -18.35 6.45
CA ASP A 115 -15.37 -18.98 5.68
C ASP A 115 -16.33 -19.74 6.61
N ILE A 116 -17.60 -19.33 6.58
CA ILE A 116 -18.71 -19.98 7.27
C ILE A 116 -19.40 -20.91 6.27
N GLU A 117 -19.51 -22.20 6.61
CA GLU A 117 -20.14 -23.20 5.73
C GLU A 117 -21.60 -22.85 5.44
N GLY A 118 -21.94 -22.75 4.15
CA GLY A 118 -23.29 -22.46 3.68
C GLY A 118 -23.57 -20.99 3.37
N GLU A 119 -22.65 -20.08 3.68
CA GLU A 119 -22.73 -18.66 3.33
C GLU A 119 -21.72 -18.31 2.23
N ALA A 120 -22.08 -17.36 1.36
CA ALA A 120 -21.14 -16.84 0.38
C ALA A 120 -20.06 -16.03 1.10
N GLY A 121 -18.80 -16.19 0.69
CA GLY A 121 -17.68 -15.47 1.30
C GLY A 121 -17.93 -13.96 1.31
N GLU A 122 -17.96 -13.38 2.51
CA GLU A 122 -18.07 -11.94 2.69
C GLU A 122 -16.76 -11.26 2.27
N GLU A 123 -16.85 -10.11 1.62
CA GLU A 123 -15.68 -9.29 1.30
C GLU A 123 -15.55 -8.15 2.33
N LEU A 124 -14.30 -7.86 2.73
CA LEU A 124 -14.03 -6.72 3.59
C LEU A 124 -14.36 -5.43 2.84
N ARG A 125 -15.34 -4.67 3.35
CA ARG A 125 -15.76 -3.40 2.76
C ARG A 125 -14.61 -2.40 2.75
N VAL A 126 -14.27 -1.91 1.55
CA VAL A 126 -13.37 -0.78 1.35
C VAL A 126 -14.21 0.49 1.26
N LEU A 127 -13.95 1.46 2.14
CA LEU A 127 -14.64 2.75 2.11
C LEU A 127 -14.17 3.57 0.90
N SER A 128 -15.11 4.21 0.20
CA SER A 128 -14.78 5.11 -0.91
C SER A 128 -14.26 6.45 -0.40
N GLY A 129 -13.65 7.27 -1.29
CA GLY A 129 -13.14 8.59 -0.93
C GLY A 129 -14.23 9.52 -0.37
N GLU A 130 -15.43 9.46 -0.94
CA GLU A 130 -16.59 10.25 -0.49
C GLU A 130 -17.09 9.83 0.89
N GLU A 131 -17.06 8.53 1.20
CA GLU A 131 -17.43 8.01 2.52
C GLU A 131 -16.38 8.39 3.59
N LEU A 132 -15.10 8.40 3.22
CA LEU A 132 -14.02 8.86 4.10
C LEU A 132 -14.11 10.36 4.40
N GLU A 133 -14.47 11.16 3.40
CA GLU A 133 -14.71 12.60 3.58
C GLU A 133 -15.97 12.89 4.40
N ALA A 134 -17.00 12.04 4.34
CA ALA A 134 -18.17 12.15 5.21
C ALA A 134 -17.88 11.78 6.68
N LEU A 135 -16.82 11.00 6.93
CA LEU A 135 -16.38 10.57 8.26
C LEU A 135 -15.55 11.65 9.00
N GLN A 136 -15.88 12.94 8.84
CA GLN A 136 -15.09 14.09 9.33
C GLN A 136 -14.81 14.13 10.84
N GLU A 137 -15.40 13.23 11.64
CA GLU A 137 -15.19 13.17 13.08
C GLU A 137 -14.29 11.97 13.48
N PRO A 138 -12.95 12.13 13.45
CA PRO A 138 -12.02 11.06 13.81
C PRO A 138 -12.17 10.60 15.28
N ASP A 139 -12.74 11.44 16.14
CA ASP A 139 -12.97 11.11 17.54
C ASP A 139 -14.14 10.15 17.74
N VAL A 140 -15.15 10.17 16.86
CA VAL A 140 -16.23 9.18 16.88
C VAL A 140 -15.70 7.80 16.51
N LEU A 141 -14.83 7.74 15.48
CA LEU A 141 -14.16 6.50 15.09
C LEU A 141 -13.27 5.95 16.21
N ARG A 142 -12.46 6.80 16.86
CA ARG A 142 -11.64 6.40 18.01
C ARG A 142 -12.48 5.82 19.15
N LYS A 143 -13.58 6.48 19.50
CA LYS A 143 -14.51 5.98 20.53
C LYS A 143 -15.15 4.64 20.13
N ARG A 144 -15.53 4.50 18.85
CA ARG A 144 -16.12 3.26 18.34
C ARG A 144 -15.12 2.10 18.37
N ILE A 145 -13.87 2.34 17.96
CA ILE A 145 -12.78 1.37 18.04
C ILE A 145 -12.57 0.95 19.50
N ALA A 146 -12.44 1.89 20.42
CA ALA A 146 -12.24 1.58 21.84
C ALA A 146 -13.40 0.75 22.44
N LEU A 147 -14.63 1.05 22.05
CA LEU A 147 -15.81 0.28 22.48
C LEU A 147 -15.80 -1.14 21.90
N LEU A 148 -15.46 -1.30 20.62
CA LEU A 148 -15.34 -2.61 19.97
C LEU A 148 -14.18 -3.41 20.55
N GLU A 149 -13.04 -2.79 20.84
CA GLU A 149 -11.92 -3.42 21.52
C GLU A 149 -12.34 -3.89 22.92
N ALA A 150 -13.04 -3.05 23.69
CA ALA A 150 -13.54 -3.45 25.01
C ALA A 150 -14.51 -4.65 24.93
N GLN A 151 -15.42 -4.64 23.95
CA GLN A 151 -16.32 -5.77 23.69
C GLN A 151 -15.54 -7.03 23.28
N HIS A 152 -14.57 -6.89 22.39
CA HIS A 152 -13.72 -8.00 21.95
C HIS A 152 -12.90 -8.59 23.11
N HIS A 153 -12.40 -7.76 24.04
CA HIS A 153 -11.69 -8.27 25.21
C HIS A 153 -12.59 -9.06 26.17
N GLN A 154 -13.89 -8.78 26.20
CA GLN A 154 -14.87 -9.54 26.99
C GLN A 154 -15.29 -10.84 26.31
N LEU A 155 -15.31 -10.84 24.97
CA LEU A 155 -15.60 -12.00 24.16
C LEU A 155 -14.33 -12.84 24.06
N HIS A 156 -14.29 -13.98 24.74
CA HIS A 156 -13.26 -15.00 24.53
C HIS A 156 -13.81 -16.19 23.74
N PRO A 157 -14.20 -16.01 22.46
CA PRO A 157 -14.71 -17.11 21.64
C PRO A 157 -13.59 -18.12 21.40
N ASN A 158 -13.87 -19.39 21.67
CA ASN A 158 -12.94 -20.47 21.38
C ASN A 158 -13.06 -20.88 19.91
N LEU A 159 -12.31 -20.20 19.04
CA LEU A 159 -12.27 -20.50 17.59
C LEU A 159 -11.74 -21.92 17.28
N GLY A 160 -11.01 -22.53 18.21
CA GLY A 160 -10.56 -23.91 18.10
C GLY A 160 -11.69 -24.95 18.21
N ALA A 161 -12.83 -24.60 18.82
CA ALA A 161 -13.95 -25.51 18.97
C ALA A 161 -14.55 -25.91 17.62
N ILE A 162 -14.61 -24.99 16.64
CA ILE A 162 -15.13 -25.26 15.29
C ILE A 162 -14.20 -26.24 14.56
N ALA A 163 -12.88 -26.01 14.60
CA ALA A 163 -11.91 -26.91 13.98
C ALA A 163 -11.94 -28.31 14.63
N GLN A 164 -12.08 -28.38 15.96
CA GLN A 164 -12.23 -29.65 16.68
C GLN A 164 -13.53 -30.37 16.33
N PHE A 165 -14.63 -29.63 16.16
CA PHE A 165 -15.91 -30.19 15.72
C PHE A 165 -15.77 -30.81 14.33
N ARG A 166 -15.23 -30.07 13.35
CA ARG A 166 -14.98 -30.57 11.98
C ARG A 166 -14.15 -31.85 11.98
N SER A 167 -13.06 -31.87 12.74
CA SER A 167 -12.19 -33.06 12.84
C SER A 167 -12.92 -34.26 13.46
N LYS A 168 -13.74 -34.03 14.49
CA LYS A 168 -14.55 -35.10 15.11
C LYS A 168 -15.68 -35.58 14.21
N GLU A 169 -16.30 -34.68 13.46
CA GLU A 169 -17.36 -35.02 12.50
C GLU A 169 -16.81 -35.91 11.38
N GLU A 170 -15.64 -35.57 10.83
CA GLU A 170 -14.96 -36.40 9.84
C GLU A 170 -14.66 -37.81 10.38
N GLN A 171 -14.12 -37.90 11.60
CA GLN A 171 -13.87 -39.18 12.27
C GLN A 171 -15.17 -39.95 12.50
N TYR A 172 -16.23 -39.28 12.94
CA TYR A 172 -17.53 -39.89 13.16
C TYR A 172 -18.09 -40.48 11.86
N LEU A 173 -18.09 -39.71 10.77
CA LEU A 173 -18.56 -40.17 9.46
C LEU A 173 -17.76 -41.38 8.96
N LYS A 174 -16.45 -41.37 9.18
CA LYS A 174 -15.60 -42.53 8.86
C LYS A 174 -16.01 -43.77 9.66
N HIS A 175 -16.19 -43.63 10.97
CA HIS A 175 -16.59 -44.75 11.83
C HIS A 175 -18.01 -45.26 11.53
N VAL A 176 -18.93 -44.38 11.16
CA VAL A 176 -20.26 -44.78 10.68
C VAL A 176 -20.13 -45.62 9.41
N GLY A 177 -19.32 -45.18 8.44
CA GLY A 177 -19.07 -45.97 7.23
C GLY A 177 -18.42 -47.33 7.49
N GLU A 178 -17.47 -47.41 8.43
CA GLU A 178 -16.86 -48.67 8.87
C GLU A 178 -17.90 -49.60 9.52
N LEU A 179 -18.75 -49.07 10.39
CA LEU A 179 -19.81 -49.83 11.06
C LEU A 179 -20.84 -50.36 10.07
N ASP A 180 -21.26 -49.54 9.10
CA ASP A 180 -22.20 -49.94 8.05
C ASP A 180 -21.61 -51.07 7.20
N SER A 181 -20.32 -51.00 6.87
CA SER A 181 -19.64 -52.06 6.12
C SER A 181 -19.60 -53.37 6.90
N ILE A 182 -19.18 -53.34 8.18
CA ILE A 182 -19.12 -54.53 9.03
C ILE A 182 -20.53 -55.12 9.24
N THR A 183 -21.53 -54.26 9.42
CA THR A 183 -22.93 -54.67 9.59
C THR A 183 -23.43 -55.37 8.32
N SER A 184 -23.13 -54.83 7.14
CA SER A 184 -23.46 -55.46 5.86
C SER A 184 -22.80 -56.83 5.70
N GLU A 185 -21.53 -56.97 6.08
CA GLU A 185 -20.84 -58.27 6.03
C GLU A 185 -21.47 -59.28 6.99
N ARG A 186 -21.73 -58.88 8.24
CA ARG A 186 -22.41 -59.72 9.23
C ARG A 186 -23.76 -60.21 8.71
N ASP A 187 -24.55 -59.32 8.13
CA ASP A 187 -25.88 -59.66 7.63
C ASP A 187 -25.81 -60.60 6.42
N LYS A 188 -24.79 -60.47 5.55
CA LYS A 188 -24.51 -61.44 4.48
C LYS A 188 -24.18 -62.83 5.04
N PHE A 189 -23.28 -62.92 6.03
CA PHE A 189 -22.94 -64.20 6.66
C PHE A 189 -24.13 -64.83 7.38
N ARG A 190 -24.94 -64.02 8.06
CA ARG A 190 -26.16 -64.49 8.71
C ARG A 190 -27.16 -65.05 7.70
N ALA A 191 -27.38 -64.35 6.59
CA ALA A 191 -28.26 -64.83 5.52
C ALA A 191 -27.75 -66.15 4.92
N ALA A 192 -26.45 -66.26 4.66
CA ALA A 192 -25.84 -67.50 4.16
C ALA A 192 -25.97 -68.66 5.17
N PHE A 193 -25.79 -68.40 6.46
CA PHE A 193 -25.99 -69.40 7.51
C PHE A 193 -27.45 -69.86 7.60
N GLU A 194 -28.41 -68.93 7.57
CA GLU A 194 -29.84 -69.26 7.59
C GLU A 194 -30.24 -70.09 6.36
N GLU A 195 -29.69 -69.78 5.20
CA GLU A 195 -29.91 -70.56 3.97
C GLU A 195 -29.37 -71.98 4.10
N LEU A 196 -28.12 -72.15 4.55
CA LEU A 196 -27.53 -73.48 4.78
C LEU A 196 -28.30 -74.28 5.85
N ARG A 197 -28.77 -73.62 6.91
CA ARG A 197 -29.60 -74.28 7.94
C ARG A 197 -30.91 -74.78 7.34
N LYS A 198 -31.57 -73.99 6.50
CA LYS A 198 -32.80 -74.38 5.79
C LYS A 198 -32.55 -75.54 4.83
N GLN A 199 -31.47 -75.49 4.05
CA GLN A 199 -31.09 -76.57 3.13
C GLN A 199 -30.86 -77.88 3.88
N ARG A 200 -30.07 -77.85 4.96
CA ARG A 200 -29.83 -79.01 5.83
C ARG A 200 -31.13 -79.59 6.37
N LEU A 201 -32.04 -78.74 6.86
CA LEU A 201 -33.33 -79.17 7.38
C LEU A 201 -34.19 -79.83 6.29
N ASN A 202 -34.30 -79.20 5.12
CA ASN A 202 -35.12 -79.70 4.01
C ASN A 202 -34.60 -81.05 3.50
N GLU A 203 -33.29 -81.19 3.29
CA GLU A 203 -32.69 -82.44 2.85
C GLU A 203 -32.84 -83.56 3.89
N PHE A 204 -32.64 -83.24 5.17
CA PHE A 204 -32.85 -84.19 6.26
C PHE A 204 -34.31 -84.67 6.32
N MET A 205 -35.28 -83.76 6.31
CA MET A 205 -36.70 -84.11 6.35
C MET A 205 -37.11 -84.94 5.13
N ALA A 206 -36.60 -84.61 3.94
CA ALA A 206 -36.84 -85.40 2.73
C ALA A 206 -36.31 -86.84 2.89
N GLY A 207 -35.08 -87.01 3.37
CA GLY A 207 -34.49 -88.33 3.62
C GLY A 207 -35.18 -89.11 4.73
N PHE A 208 -35.49 -88.44 5.85
CA PHE A 208 -36.17 -89.01 7.01
C PHE A 208 -37.56 -89.56 6.62
N ASN A 209 -38.33 -88.80 5.84
CA ASN A 209 -39.64 -89.24 5.36
C ASN A 209 -39.53 -90.47 4.45
N VAL A 210 -38.51 -90.54 3.58
CA VAL A 210 -38.28 -91.72 2.73
C VAL A 210 -37.96 -92.95 3.57
N ILE A 211 -37.06 -92.82 4.56
CA ILE A 211 -36.66 -93.92 5.44
C ILE A 211 -37.84 -94.40 6.29
N THR A 212 -38.59 -93.48 6.90
CA THR A 212 -39.75 -93.79 7.76
C THR A 212 -40.83 -94.55 6.99
N ASN A 213 -41.18 -94.08 5.78
CA ASN A 213 -42.14 -94.77 4.92
C ASN A 213 -41.66 -96.18 4.55
N LYS A 214 -40.36 -96.35 4.23
CA LYS A 214 -39.80 -97.67 3.88
C LYS A 214 -39.71 -98.62 5.06
N LEU A 215 -39.39 -98.12 6.25
CA LEU A 215 -39.42 -98.90 7.49
C LEU A 215 -40.83 -99.42 7.74
N LYS A 216 -41.84 -98.54 7.67
CA LYS A 216 -43.24 -98.89 7.89
C LYS A 216 -43.72 -99.95 6.89
N GLU A 217 -43.47 -99.75 5.60
CA GLU A 217 -43.78 -100.73 4.53
C GLU A 217 -43.14 -102.10 4.80
N ASN A 218 -41.83 -102.14 5.10
CA ASN A 218 -41.10 -103.38 5.32
C ASN A 218 -41.55 -104.10 6.59
N TYR A 219 -41.77 -103.37 7.69
CA TYR A 219 -42.18 -103.94 8.96
C TYR A 219 -43.59 -104.53 8.88
N GLN A 220 -44.53 -103.82 8.25
CA GLN A 220 -45.90 -104.31 8.00
C GLN A 220 -45.89 -105.59 7.16
N MET A 221 -45.05 -105.65 6.12
CA MET A 221 -44.89 -106.84 5.28
C MET A 221 -44.37 -108.04 6.07
N LEU A 222 -43.34 -107.85 6.90
CA LEU A 222 -42.71 -108.92 7.68
C LEU A 222 -43.58 -109.44 8.83
N THR A 223 -44.32 -108.54 9.49
CA THR A 223 -45.14 -108.89 10.67
C THR A 223 -46.60 -109.20 10.34
N LEU A 224 -46.98 -109.17 9.06
CA LEU A 224 -48.35 -109.44 8.58
C LEU A 224 -49.40 -108.54 9.27
N GLY A 225 -49.07 -107.26 9.46
CA GLY A 225 -49.98 -106.25 10.01
C GLY A 225 -49.56 -105.58 11.32
N GLY A 226 -48.32 -105.74 11.78
CA GLY A 226 -47.74 -104.92 12.86
C GLY A 226 -47.26 -103.55 12.35
N ASP A 227 -47.16 -102.56 13.24
CA ASP A 227 -46.77 -101.17 12.89
C ASP A 227 -45.48 -100.75 13.59
N ALA A 228 -44.64 -99.98 12.89
CA ALA A 228 -43.41 -99.39 13.42
C ALA A 228 -43.14 -98.06 12.70
N GLU A 229 -42.85 -97.01 13.45
CA GLU A 229 -42.61 -95.66 12.94
C GLU A 229 -41.38 -95.04 13.59
N LEU A 230 -40.72 -94.14 12.86
CA LEU A 230 -39.69 -93.27 13.39
C LEU A 230 -40.32 -91.89 13.62
N GLU A 231 -40.18 -91.36 14.82
CA GLU A 231 -40.72 -90.04 15.18
C GLU A 231 -39.59 -89.10 15.61
N LEU A 232 -39.74 -87.81 15.28
CA LEU A 232 -38.83 -86.78 15.76
C LEU A 232 -39.21 -86.40 17.19
N VAL A 233 -38.23 -86.35 18.09
CA VAL A 233 -38.46 -85.91 19.48
C VAL A 233 -38.88 -84.44 19.50
N ASP A 234 -38.22 -83.61 18.69
CA ASP A 234 -38.58 -82.21 18.47
C ASP A 234 -39.05 -81.99 17.03
N SER A 235 -40.33 -81.65 16.88
CA SER A 235 -40.96 -81.39 15.57
C SER A 235 -40.49 -80.09 14.90
N LEU A 236 -39.85 -79.17 15.65
CA LEU A 236 -39.38 -77.88 15.14
C LEU A 236 -37.89 -77.91 14.74
N ASP A 237 -37.06 -78.67 15.45
CA ASP A 237 -35.64 -78.85 15.12
C ASP A 237 -35.22 -80.34 15.26
N PRO A 238 -35.15 -81.11 14.16
CA PRO A 238 -34.78 -82.53 14.23
C PRO A 238 -33.35 -82.80 14.69
N PHE A 239 -32.52 -81.75 14.86
CA PHE A 239 -31.13 -81.86 15.27
C PHE A 239 -30.89 -81.60 16.76
N SER A 240 -31.93 -81.24 17.53
CA SER A 240 -31.82 -80.90 18.95
C SER A 240 -31.88 -82.14 19.85
N GLU A 241 -32.95 -82.93 19.74
CA GLU A 241 -33.29 -83.99 20.70
C GLU A 241 -33.27 -85.41 20.10
N GLY A 242 -33.08 -85.54 18.78
CA GLY A 242 -32.88 -86.83 18.09
C GLY A 242 -34.16 -87.50 17.59
N ILE A 243 -34.06 -88.81 17.35
CA ILE A 243 -35.12 -89.64 16.72
C ILE A 243 -35.53 -90.76 17.69
N MET A 244 -36.85 -90.93 17.88
CA MET A 244 -37.47 -92.05 18.59
C MET A 244 -37.82 -93.18 17.61
N PHE A 245 -37.64 -94.42 18.07
CA PHE A 245 -38.01 -95.66 17.39
C PHE A 245 -38.80 -96.54 18.35
#